data_AF-A0A1V1X0T0-F1
#
_entry.id   AF-A0A1V1X0T0-F1
#
_cell.length_a   1.000
_cell.length_b   1.000
_cell.length_c   1.000
_cell.angle_alpha   90.00
_cell.angle_beta   90.00
_cell.angle_gamma   90.00
#
_symmetry.space_group_name_H-M   'P 1'
#
loop_
_entity.id
_entity.type
_entity.pdbx_description
1 polymer ?
#
loop_
_entity_poly.entity_id
_entity_poly.type
_entity_poly.pdbx_seq_one_letter_code
_entity_poly.pdbx_strand_id
1 'polypeptide(L)'
;MHHKNIRRIIKKQLKKQYPNWKRLSRKQKKAISKAVLSEAVAQYDFEQDIQVPLEELIGIEEMAHFIDVFNSGKFIKFNSYNRSNLFIKNEEL
;
A
#
# COMPACT_ATOMS: atom_id res chain seq x y z
N MET A 1 -6.44 2.06 16.65
CA MET A 1 -5.18 2.44 15.95
C MET A 1 -4.20 1.28 15.80
N HIS A 2 -4.23 0.25 16.67
CA HIS A 2 -3.34 -0.91 16.64
C HIS A 2 -3.30 -1.65 15.29
N HIS A 3 -4.46 -1.87 14.65
CA HIS A 3 -4.52 -2.49 13.32
C HIS A 3 -3.67 -1.76 12.27
N LYS A 4 -3.64 -0.43 12.29
CA LYS A 4 -2.79 0.36 11.39
C LYS A 4 -1.31 0.16 11.74
N ASN A 5 -0.97 0.09 13.02
CA ASN A 5 0.40 -0.18 13.47
C ASN A 5 0.87 -1.59 13.10
N ILE A 6 0.04 -2.62 13.31
CA ILE A 6 0.30 -4.00 12.90
C ILE A 6 0.52 -4.08 11.38
N ARG A 7 -0.34 -3.43 10.59
CA ARG A 7 -0.16 -3.35 9.13
C ARG A 7 1.18 -2.69 8.76
N ARG A 8 1.59 -1.64 9.47
CA ARG A 8 2.87 -0.95 9.28
C ARG A 8 4.05 -1.89 9.56
N ILE A 9 4.02 -2.62 10.67
CA ILE A 9 5.04 -3.60 11.07
C ILE A 9 5.17 -4.68 9.98
N ILE A 10 4.05 -5.26 9.54
CA ILE A 10 4.02 -6.28 8.49
C ILE A 10 4.62 -5.75 7.19
N LYS A 11 4.25 -4.53 6.75
CA LYS A 11 4.84 -3.90 5.56
C LYS A 11 6.37 -3.79 5.68
N LYS A 12 6.89 -3.34 6.84
CA LYS A 12 8.33 -3.22 7.10
C LYS A 12 9.02 -4.59 7.04
N GLN A 13 8.46 -5.62 7.69
CA GLN A 13 8.98 -6.98 7.66
C GLN A 13 9.01 -7.56 6.24
N LEU A 14 7.92 -7.38 5.47
CA LEU A 14 7.83 -7.87 4.09
C LEU A 14 8.82 -7.19 3.15
N LYS A 15 8.98 -5.85 3.24
CA LYS A 15 9.96 -5.11 2.43
C LYS A 15 11.40 -5.57 2.75
N LYS A 16 11.71 -5.84 4.02
CA LYS A 16 13.05 -6.29 4.46
C LYS A 16 13.36 -7.74 4.06
N GLN A 17 12.43 -8.65 4.30
CA GLN A 17 12.66 -10.10 4.12
C GLN A 17 12.41 -10.57 2.68
N TYR A 18 11.57 -9.88 1.91
CA TYR A 18 11.17 -10.30 0.56
C TYR A 18 11.38 -9.20 -0.49
N PRO A 19 12.64 -8.78 -0.76
CA PRO A 19 12.94 -7.73 -1.75
C PRO A 19 12.47 -8.09 -3.16
N ASN A 20 12.44 -9.38 -3.51
CA ASN A 20 11.97 -9.89 -4.80
C ASN A 20 10.45 -10.19 -4.83
N TRP A 21 9.64 -9.53 -3.99
CA TRP A 21 8.20 -9.77 -3.87
C TRP A 21 7.48 -9.83 -5.22
N LYS A 22 7.86 -8.97 -6.19
CA LYS A 22 7.27 -8.94 -7.53
C LYS A 22 7.35 -10.28 -8.27
N ARG A 23 8.44 -11.04 -8.07
CA ARG A 23 8.70 -12.34 -8.74
C ARG A 23 7.93 -13.52 -8.12
N LEU A 24 7.34 -13.35 -6.94
CA LEU A 24 6.58 -14.40 -6.27
C LEU A 24 5.19 -14.60 -6.90
N SER A 25 4.76 -15.85 -6.98
CA SER A 25 3.40 -16.20 -7.43
C SER A 25 2.34 -15.70 -6.45
N ARG A 26 1.09 -15.57 -6.91
CA ARG A 26 -0.04 -15.18 -6.05
C ARG A 26 -0.22 -16.11 -4.85
N LYS A 27 -0.03 -17.43 -5.04
CA LYS A 27 -0.16 -18.44 -3.98
C LYS A 27 0.92 -18.27 -2.91
N GLN A 28 2.18 -18.07 -3.32
CA GLN A 28 3.30 -17.81 -2.41
C GLN A 28 3.09 -16.51 -1.62
N LYS A 29 2.71 -15.42 -2.30
CA LYS A 29 2.40 -14.14 -1.65
C LYS A 29 1.34 -14.31 -0.57
N LYS A 30 0.24 -15.00 -0.87
CA LYS A 30 -0.84 -15.25 0.10
C LYS A 30 -0.36 -16.06 1.31
N ALA A 31 0.43 -17.12 1.07
CA ALA A 31 0.96 -17.95 2.16
C ALA A 31 1.89 -17.16 3.08
N ILE A 32 2.84 -16.42 2.49
CA ILE A 32 3.79 -15.59 3.23
C ILE A 32 3.08 -14.48 4.01
N SER A 33 2.16 -13.75 3.38
CA SER A 33 1.40 -12.70 4.06
C SER A 33 0.57 -13.25 5.22
N LYS A 34 0.01 -14.45 5.11
CA LYS A 34 -0.75 -15.08 6.19
C LYS A 34 0.17 -15.48 7.35
N ALA A 35 1.32 -16.08 7.06
CA ALA A 35 2.30 -16.47 8.06
C ALA A 35 2.87 -15.26 8.83
N VAL A 36 3.26 -14.21 8.10
CA VAL A 36 3.77 -12.96 8.68
C VAL A 36 2.71 -12.26 9.52
N LEU A 37 1.44 -12.28 9.08
CA LEU A 37 0.34 -11.73 9.88
C LEU A 37 0.15 -12.49 11.19
N SER A 38 0.15 -13.83 11.17
CA SER A 38 -0.01 -14.63 12.40
C SER A 38 1.14 -14.42 13.37
N GLU A 39 2.38 -14.33 12.87
CA GLU A 39 3.56 -14.04 13.69
C GLU A 39 3.46 -12.65 14.32
N ALA A 40 3.18 -11.64 13.50
CA ALA A 40 3.07 -10.25 13.96
C ALA A 40 1.99 -10.09 15.02
N VAL A 41 0.82 -10.74 14.86
CA VAL A 41 -0.26 -10.67 15.85
C VAL A 41 0.09 -11.41 17.13
N ALA A 42 0.78 -12.56 17.06
CA ALA A 42 1.18 -13.32 18.25
C ALA A 42 2.23 -12.58 19.10
N GLN A 43 3.10 -11.80 18.46
CA GLN A 43 4.13 -10.99 19.14
C GLN A 43 3.64 -9.60 19.54
N TYR A 44 2.48 -9.16 19.05
CA TYR A 44 1.99 -7.80 19.28
C TYR A 44 1.28 -7.70 20.62
N ASP A 45 1.84 -6.89 21.52
CA ASP A 45 1.16 -6.49 22.74
C ASP A 45 0.07 -5.45 22.42
N PHE A 46 -1.19 -5.75 22.74
CA PHE A 46 -2.32 -4.86 22.51
C PHE A 46 -2.46 -3.78 23.58
N GLU A 47 -1.87 -3.97 24.76
CA GLU A 47 -1.88 -2.99 25.84
C GLU A 47 -0.87 -1.85 25.61
N GLN A 48 0.03 -1.99 24.64
CA GLN A 48 1.04 -0.99 24.36
C GLN A 48 0.45 0.28 23.73
N ASP A 49 0.84 1.45 24.24
CA ASP A 49 0.51 2.73 23.62
C ASP A 49 1.25 2.92 22.28
N ILE A 50 0.53 3.39 21.28
CA ILE A 50 1.06 3.60 19.94
C ILE A 50 1.76 4.96 19.88
N GLN A 51 3.07 4.97 20.09
CA GLN A 51 3.92 6.17 20.00
C GLN A 51 4.29 6.58 18.56
N VAL A 52 3.65 5.96 17.56
CA VAL A 52 3.97 6.19 16.15
C VAL A 52 3.20 7.43 15.66
N PRO A 53 3.85 8.36 14.93
CA PRO A 53 3.17 9.52 14.38
C PRO A 53 2.03 9.11 13.44
N LEU A 54 0.97 9.92 13.40
CA LEU A 54 -0.27 9.62 12.70
C LEU A 54 -0.05 9.46 11.19
N GLU A 55 0.88 10.24 10.64
CA GLU A 55 1.28 10.28 9.25
C GLU A 55 1.86 8.92 8.82
N GLU A 56 2.70 8.31 9.65
CA GLU A 56 3.28 6.99 9.44
C GLU A 56 2.26 5.86 9.58
N LEU A 57 1.24 6.04 10.45
CA LEU A 57 0.17 5.06 10.65
C LEU A 57 -0.82 5.03 9.48
N ILE A 58 -1.11 6.19 8.90
CA ILE A 58 -2.04 6.33 7.77
C ILE A 58 -1.32 6.11 6.43
N GLY A 59 0.01 6.23 6.40
CA GLY A 59 0.82 6.09 5.20
C GLY A 59 0.81 7.34 4.33
N ILE A 60 0.58 8.51 4.95
CA ILE A 60 0.61 9.82 4.27
C ILE A 60 2.01 10.10 3.71
N GLU A 61 3.06 9.65 4.39
CA GLU A 61 4.44 9.72 3.92
C GLU A 61 4.65 8.98 2.57
N GLU A 62 4.04 7.79 2.39
CA GLU A 62 4.11 7.06 1.12
C GLU A 62 3.36 7.80 0.00
N MET A 63 2.28 8.52 0.32
CA MET A 63 1.52 9.33 -0.64
C MET A 63 2.27 10.60 -1.02
N ALA A 64 2.86 11.30 -0.05
CA ALA A 64 3.66 12.50 -0.28
C ALA A 64 4.86 12.19 -1.17
N HIS A 65 5.62 11.13 -0.85
CA HIS A 65 6.73 10.67 -1.69
C HIS A 65 6.28 10.28 -3.10
N PHE A 66 5.09 9.66 -3.25
CA PHE A 66 4.54 9.36 -4.57
C PHE A 66 4.21 10.63 -5.36
N ILE A 67 3.59 11.63 -4.73
CA ILE A 67 3.28 12.92 -5.34
C ILE A 67 4.57 13.64 -5.75
N ASP A 68 5.58 13.64 -4.90
CA ASP A 68 6.88 14.24 -5.21
C ASP A 68 7.56 13.55 -6.38
N VAL A 69 7.61 12.21 -6.39
CA VAL A 69 8.15 11.43 -7.53
C VAL A 69 7.33 11.64 -8.80
N PHE A 70 6.01 11.80 -8.69
CA PHE A 70 5.12 12.09 -9.82
C PHE A 70 5.37 13.49 -10.39
N ASN A 71 5.56 14.49 -9.53
CA ASN A 71 5.82 15.88 -9.90
C ASN A 71 7.26 16.09 -10.40
N SER A 72 8.24 15.41 -9.80
CA SER A 72 9.66 15.47 -10.16
C SER A 72 10.00 14.57 -11.35
N GLY A 73 9.20 13.53 -11.58
CA GLY A 73 9.33 12.63 -12.72
C GLY A 73 8.83 13.31 -13.99
N LYS A 74 9.63 13.27 -15.07
CA LYS A 74 9.14 13.47 -16.44
C LYS A 74 8.22 12.30 -16.86
N PHE A 75 7.17 12.00 -16.09
CA PHE A 75 6.08 11.18 -16.59
C PHE A 75 5.43 11.99 -17.71
N ILE A 76 5.85 11.71 -18.95
CA ILE A 76 5.21 12.19 -20.16
C ILE A 76 3.72 11.90 -19.96
N LYS A 77 2.89 12.94 -19.93
CA LYS A 77 1.43 12.82 -19.94
C LYS A 77 1.04 12.00 -21.16
N PHE A 78 0.95 10.66 -21.04
CA PHE A 78 0.32 9.80 -22.03
C PHE A 78 -1.21 9.89 -21.92
N ASN A 79 -1.72 11.12 -21.79
CA ASN A 79 -3.13 11.38 -21.98
C ASN A 79 -3.28 12.52 -22.99
N SER A 80 -2.78 12.27 -24.22
CA SER A 80 -3.24 13.00 -25.41
C SER A 80 -4.43 12.30 -26.07
N TYR A 81 -4.91 11.19 -25.52
CA TYR A 81 -6.17 10.61 -25.96
C TYR A 81 -7.31 11.44 -25.38
N ASN A 82 -7.76 12.43 -26.15
CA ASN A 82 -9.15 12.87 -26.14
C ASN A 82 -10.00 11.63 -26.44
N ARG A 83 -10.30 10.82 -25.42
CA ARG A 83 -11.40 9.87 -25.49
C ARG A 83 -12.65 10.73 -25.63
N SER A 84 -13.08 10.95 -26.86
CA SER A 84 -14.39 11.52 -27.12
C SER A 84 -15.42 10.69 -26.36
N ASN A 85 -16.36 11.37 -25.70
CA ASN A 85 -17.42 10.79 -24.87
C ASN A 85 -18.44 9.92 -25.64
N LEU A 86 -18.05 9.28 -26.74
CA LEU A 86 -18.93 8.58 -27.68
C LEU A 86 -19.76 7.44 -27.05
N PHE A 87 -19.43 6.98 -25.84
CA PHE A 87 -20.08 5.83 -25.21
C PHE A 87 -20.65 6.07 -23.80
N ILE A 88 -20.73 7.31 -23.31
CA ILE A 88 -21.55 7.60 -22.12
C ILE A 88 -22.96 7.93 -22.60
N LYS A 89 -23.73 6.89 -22.96
CA LYS A 89 -25.19 7.02 -23.05
C LYS A 89 -25.72 6.76 -21.64
N ASN A 90 -26.11 7.82 -20.94
CA ASN A 90 -26.99 7.70 -19.79
C ASN A 90 -28.39 7.42 -20.35
N GLU A 91 -28.79 6.16 -20.43
CA GLU A 91 -30.13 5.76 -20.89
C GLU A 91 -31.06 5.39 -19.73
N GLU A 92 -30.76 5.85 -18.51
CA GLU A 92 -31.69 5.76 -17.38
C GLU A 92 -31.57 7.01 -16.50
N LEU A 93 -32.40 8.02 -16.78
CA LEU A 93 -33.08 8.88 -15.79
C LEU A 93 -34.14 9.77 -16.45
#